data_AF-A0A0G0CPK1-F1
#
_entry.id   AF-A0A0G0CPK1-F1
#
_cell.length_a   1.000
_cell.length_b   1.000
_cell.length_c   1.000
_cell.angle_alpha   90.00
_cell.angle_beta   90.00
_cell.angle_gamma   90.00
#
_symmetry.space_group_name_H-M   'P 1'
#
loop_
_entity.id
_entity.type
_entity.pdbx_description
1 polymer ?
#
loop_
_entity_poly.entity_id
_entity_poly.type
_entity_poly.pdbx_seq_one_letter_code
_entity_poly.pdbx_strand_id
1 'polypeptide(L)'
;MKNLKDHIYYSELYDRFTIEECQELEKSDGLTSLDHKDKAVAKIKKDFFDKCVAPVAIYFMKGERYCDKEKTIQGWLEKDLALDEKLENAIEPEGVRCIKCSSSKMKCISRDLMNYSKDKDEIVFMFQCEKCSKRRAYWENGKEWEAKPILCPKCSAHLQSEHQRKGNFIETIYTCLDCDYSEAESMDLTRKEEEDMVDVNFEANRKKYCLSSEDGVRYSAEVGHMKAIKDLTDDAKERKSNTKLYDEISKIKKLTIVELQSLLNPALEKADFTSLEFEKPEIQKDVILSFSLQDNKIGREKLVSIQDFQMLVKKTLSYTNWRLMSEGATYKLGFLSGRLRGVEGEEDLKRLAKGNLKNKKIKRRGKVDN
;
A
#
# COMPACT_ATOMS: atom_id res chain seq x y z
N MET A 1 1.10 20.40 24.25
CA MET A 1 0.38 19.17 23.88
C MET A 1 -1.10 19.25 24.24
N LYS A 2 -1.94 19.69 23.29
CA LYS A 2 -3.40 19.83 23.48
C LYS A 2 -4.13 18.57 23.00
N ASN A 3 -3.58 17.91 21.99
CA ASN A 3 -4.17 16.74 21.32
C ASN A 3 -3.56 15.43 21.85
N LEU A 4 -2.24 15.35 22.02
CA LEU A 4 -1.57 14.14 22.47
C LEU A 4 -2.03 13.72 23.88
N LYS A 5 -2.43 12.46 24.01
CA LYS A 5 -2.76 11.80 25.28
C LYS A 5 -1.70 10.79 25.69
N ASP A 6 -1.86 10.20 26.88
CA ASP A 6 -0.98 9.11 27.29
C ASP A 6 -1.32 7.80 26.56
N HIS A 7 -0.41 6.83 26.65
CA HIS A 7 -0.60 5.53 26.03
C HIS A 7 -1.80 4.76 26.60
N ILE A 8 -2.16 4.97 27.87
CA ILE A 8 -3.28 4.28 28.52
C ILE A 8 -4.59 4.66 27.83
N TYR A 9 -4.80 5.96 27.58
CA TYR A 9 -5.95 6.47 26.86
C TYR A 9 -6.12 5.80 25.49
N TYR A 10 -5.07 5.76 24.67
CA TYR A 10 -5.16 5.16 23.33
C TYR A 10 -5.35 3.63 23.39
N SER A 11 -4.73 2.96 24.35
CA SER A 11 -4.92 1.52 24.56
C SER A 11 -6.36 1.18 24.93
N GLU A 12 -6.97 1.94 25.83
CA GLU A 12 -8.38 1.77 26.23
C GLU A 12 -9.34 2.16 25.12
N LEU A 13 -9.02 3.19 24.33
CA LEU A 13 -9.79 3.57 23.15
C LEU A 13 -9.77 2.44 22.10
N TYR A 14 -8.61 1.85 21.84
CA TYR A 14 -8.47 0.72 20.93
C TYR A 14 -9.26 -0.51 21.43
N ASP A 15 -9.19 -0.79 22.73
CA ASP A 15 -9.93 -1.90 23.34
C ASP A 15 -11.45 -1.66 23.25
N ARG A 16 -11.93 -0.43 23.43
CA ARG A 16 -13.34 -0.07 23.22
C ARG A 16 -13.82 -0.36 21.80
N PHE A 17 -13.08 0.09 20.78
CA PHE A 17 -13.43 -0.21 19.39
C PHE A 17 -13.40 -1.71 19.07
N THR A 18 -12.45 -2.44 19.67
CA THR A 18 -12.39 -3.91 19.52
C THR A 18 -13.62 -4.58 20.13
N ILE A 19 -14.04 -4.14 21.31
CA ILE A 19 -15.23 -4.64 21.99
C ILE A 19 -16.49 -4.32 21.18
N GLU A 20 -16.63 -3.07 20.72
CA GLU A 20 -17.78 -2.60 19.93
C GLU A 20 -17.96 -3.44 18.67
N GLU A 21 -16.92 -3.61 17.85
CA GLU A 21 -16.98 -4.42 16.64
C GLU A 21 -17.34 -5.89 16.92
N CYS A 22 -16.74 -6.49 17.96
CA CYS A 22 -17.06 -7.87 18.32
C CYS A 22 -18.52 -8.01 18.79
N GLN A 23 -19.02 -7.05 19.58
CA GLN A 23 -20.40 -7.05 20.03
C GLN A 23 -21.37 -6.79 18.88
N GLU A 24 -21.02 -5.93 17.93
CA GLU A 24 -21.82 -5.72 16.73
C GLU A 24 -21.94 -7.00 15.91
N LEU A 25 -20.87 -7.79 15.77
CA LEU A 25 -20.94 -9.10 15.13
C LEU A 25 -21.80 -10.11 15.90
N GLU A 26 -21.71 -10.16 17.23
CA GLU A 26 -22.57 -11.03 18.06
C GLU A 26 -24.05 -10.63 17.99
N LYS A 27 -24.32 -9.32 17.92
CA LYS A 27 -25.68 -8.77 17.80
C LYS A 27 -26.16 -8.76 16.36
N SER A 28 -25.27 -8.93 15.38
CA SER A 28 -25.63 -8.90 13.98
C SER A 28 -26.59 -10.06 13.73
N ASP A 29 -27.82 -9.72 13.38
CA ASP A 29 -28.74 -10.65 12.77
C ASP A 29 -28.28 -10.90 11.32
N GLY A 30 -27.04 -11.38 11.13
CA GLY A 30 -26.26 -11.48 9.89
C GLY A 30 -26.89 -12.32 8.76
N LEU A 31 -28.18 -12.62 8.90
CA LEU A 31 -28.99 -13.33 7.95
C LEU A 31 -30.48 -12.94 7.91
N THR A 32 -30.92 -11.87 8.58
CA THR A 32 -32.33 -11.41 8.47
C THR A 32 -32.63 -10.67 7.16
N SER A 33 -31.61 -10.31 6.38
CA SER A 33 -31.80 -9.74 5.04
C SER A 33 -32.02 -10.78 3.93
N LEU A 34 -31.92 -12.08 4.25
CA LEU A 34 -32.41 -13.12 3.34
C LEU A 34 -33.90 -13.32 3.62
N ASP A 35 -34.73 -12.54 2.93
CA ASP A 35 -36.19 -12.70 2.84
C ASP A 35 -36.56 -14.10 2.33
N HIS A 36 -36.43 -15.10 3.19
CA HIS A 36 -36.90 -16.44 2.94
C HIS A 36 -38.28 -16.57 3.56
N LYS A 37 -39.29 -16.80 2.71
CA LYS A 37 -40.69 -17.03 3.11
C LYS A 37 -40.86 -18.19 4.10
N ASP A 38 -39.86 -19.07 4.21
CA ASP A 38 -39.87 -20.23 5.10
C ASP A 38 -39.09 -19.98 6.40
N LYS A 39 -39.84 -19.94 7.51
CA LYS A 39 -39.33 -19.73 8.87
C LYS A 39 -38.37 -20.84 9.33
N ALA A 40 -38.52 -22.07 8.84
CA ALA A 40 -37.65 -23.18 9.23
C ALA A 40 -36.24 -23.03 8.64
N VAL A 41 -36.14 -22.62 7.37
CA VAL A 41 -34.86 -22.36 6.70
C VAL A 41 -34.16 -21.15 7.30
N ALA A 42 -34.90 -20.09 7.61
CA ALA A 42 -34.36 -18.91 8.29
C ALA A 42 -33.74 -19.27 9.65
N LYS A 43 -34.42 -20.12 10.44
CA LYS A 43 -33.92 -20.60 11.73
C LYS A 43 -32.65 -21.44 11.59
N ILE A 44 -32.59 -22.39 10.66
CA ILE A 44 -31.41 -23.25 10.45
C ILE A 44 -30.19 -22.41 10.09
N LYS A 45 -30.35 -21.43 9.20
CA LYS A 45 -29.23 -20.60 8.77
C LYS A 45 -28.80 -19.60 9.85
N LYS A 46 -29.72 -19.06 10.65
CA LYS A 46 -29.39 -18.25 11.84
C LYS A 46 -28.60 -19.08 12.85
N ASP A 47 -29.06 -20.29 13.17
CA ASP A 47 -28.32 -21.21 14.04
C ASP A 47 -26.91 -21.52 13.51
N PHE A 48 -26.74 -21.70 12.19
CA PHE A 48 -25.42 -21.92 11.58
C PHE A 48 -24.54 -20.67 11.68
N PHE A 49 -25.10 -19.48 11.48
CA PHE A 49 -24.36 -18.23 11.64
C PHE A 49 -23.89 -18.05 13.09
N ASP A 50 -24.82 -18.13 14.04
CA ASP A 50 -24.56 -17.90 15.46
C ASP A 50 -23.59 -18.93 16.06
N LYS A 51 -23.64 -20.19 15.62
CA LYS A 51 -22.82 -21.28 16.18
C LYS A 51 -21.52 -21.52 15.43
N CYS A 52 -21.40 -21.11 14.17
CA CYS A 52 -20.23 -21.42 13.35
C CYS A 52 -19.59 -20.16 12.77
N VAL A 53 -20.34 -19.33 12.06
CA VAL A 53 -19.77 -18.19 11.32
C VAL A 53 -19.31 -17.08 12.26
N ALA A 54 -20.19 -16.60 13.15
CA ALA A 54 -19.89 -15.50 14.05
C ALA A 54 -18.73 -15.85 15.02
N PRO A 55 -18.70 -17.03 15.69
CA PRO A 55 -17.58 -17.37 16.56
C PRO A 55 -16.23 -17.44 15.84
N VAL A 56 -16.21 -17.98 14.61
CA VAL A 56 -14.99 -18.05 13.80
C VAL A 56 -14.54 -16.66 13.33
N ALA A 57 -15.48 -15.83 12.85
CA ALA A 57 -15.18 -14.46 12.45
C ALA A 57 -14.65 -13.63 13.62
N ILE A 58 -15.29 -13.74 14.78
CA ILE A 58 -14.88 -13.11 16.02
C ILE A 58 -13.47 -13.60 16.42
N TYR A 59 -13.18 -14.91 16.34
CA TYR A 59 -11.83 -15.44 16.63
C TYR A 59 -10.75 -14.75 15.77
N PHE A 60 -10.96 -14.69 14.46
CA PHE A 60 -10.01 -14.03 13.57
C PHE A 60 -9.92 -12.53 13.82
N MET A 61 -11.05 -11.85 14.03
CA MET A 61 -11.09 -10.41 14.35
C MET A 61 -10.27 -10.09 15.60
N LYS A 62 -10.46 -10.84 16.69
CA LYS A 62 -9.68 -10.65 17.93
C LYS A 62 -8.18 -10.82 17.69
N GLY A 63 -7.81 -11.82 16.89
CA GLY A 63 -6.42 -12.10 16.53
C GLY A 63 -5.78 -10.98 15.71
N GLU A 64 -6.42 -10.54 14.64
CA GLU A 64 -5.93 -9.42 13.82
C GLU A 64 -5.88 -8.11 14.64
N ARG A 65 -6.91 -7.84 15.46
CA ARG A 65 -6.94 -6.69 16.37
C ARG A 65 -5.76 -6.71 17.35
N TYR A 66 -5.36 -7.87 17.86
CA TYR A 66 -4.17 -7.99 18.70
C TYR A 66 -2.89 -7.66 17.92
N CYS A 67 -2.72 -8.24 16.73
CA CYS A 67 -1.54 -8.01 15.88
C CYS A 67 -1.37 -6.54 15.49
N ASP A 68 -2.47 -5.84 15.22
CA ASP A 68 -2.46 -4.45 14.75
C ASP A 68 -2.47 -3.40 15.88
N LYS A 69 -2.68 -3.81 17.13
CA LYS A 69 -2.90 -2.90 18.27
C LYS A 69 -1.78 -1.88 18.42
N GLU A 70 -0.55 -2.35 18.57
CA GLU A 70 0.61 -1.48 18.82
C GLU A 70 0.85 -0.51 17.67
N LYS A 71 0.78 -1.03 16.43
CA LYS A 71 0.95 -0.21 15.22
C LYS A 71 -0.12 0.87 15.12
N THR A 72 -1.36 0.55 15.47
CA THR A 72 -2.48 1.50 15.39
C THR A 72 -2.35 2.58 16.46
N ILE A 73 -2.04 2.20 17.70
CA ILE A 73 -1.82 3.14 18.82
C ILE A 73 -0.64 4.07 18.49
N GLN A 74 0.47 3.52 17.98
CA GLN A 74 1.60 4.31 17.56
C GLN A 74 1.24 5.30 16.45
N GLY A 75 0.43 4.88 15.46
CA GLY A 75 -0.07 5.76 14.41
C GLY A 75 -0.95 6.90 14.95
N TRP A 76 -1.75 6.65 15.99
CA TRP A 76 -2.53 7.70 16.66
C TRP A 76 -1.65 8.66 17.45
N LEU A 77 -0.67 8.14 18.20
CA LEU A 77 0.31 8.95 18.93
C LEU A 77 1.09 9.87 18.00
N GLU A 78 1.63 9.33 16.89
CA GLU A 78 2.37 10.10 15.89
C GLU A 78 1.50 11.17 15.23
N LYS A 79 0.23 10.84 14.93
CA LYS A 79 -0.71 11.79 14.35
C LYS A 79 -0.99 12.95 15.30
N ASP A 80 -1.31 12.66 16.56
CA ASP A 80 -1.65 13.71 17.53
C ASP A 80 -0.42 14.54 17.94
N LEU A 81 0.77 13.92 17.98
CA LEU A 81 2.03 14.63 18.13
C LEU A 81 2.26 15.59 16.96
N ALA A 82 2.09 15.14 15.72
CA ALA A 82 2.26 15.98 14.54
C ALA A 82 1.26 17.16 14.52
N LEU A 83 0.03 16.95 15.01
CA LEU A 83 -0.96 18.03 15.15
C LEU A 83 -0.57 19.05 16.22
N ASP A 84 -0.05 18.59 17.35
CA ASP A 84 0.46 19.46 18.40
C ASP A 84 1.68 20.26 17.92
N GLU A 85 2.65 19.62 17.26
CA GLU A 85 3.80 20.29 16.66
C GLU A 85 3.37 21.32 15.61
N LYS A 86 2.37 20.99 14.78
CA LYS A 86 1.84 21.93 13.78
C LYS A 86 1.24 23.17 14.45
N LEU A 87 0.45 22.99 15.51
CA LEU A 87 -0.16 24.09 16.27
C LEU A 87 0.88 24.96 16.99
N GLU A 88 1.92 24.35 17.55
CA GLU A 88 2.99 25.05 18.27
C GLU A 88 3.86 25.88 17.31
N ASN A 89 4.13 25.35 16.11
CA ASN A 89 4.96 26.01 15.09
C ASN A 89 4.17 26.95 14.15
N ALA A 90 2.86 27.07 14.32
CA ALA A 90 2.00 27.85 13.44
C ALA A 90 2.33 29.35 13.50
N ILE A 91 2.57 29.96 12.34
CA ILE A 91 2.93 31.39 12.24
C ILE A 91 1.66 32.22 12.00
N GLU A 92 1.46 33.23 12.84
CA GLU A 92 0.32 34.16 12.70
C GLU A 92 0.45 35.00 11.41
N PRO A 93 -0.63 35.14 10.62
CA PRO A 93 -0.63 36.02 9.45
C PRO A 93 -0.34 37.48 9.79
N GLU A 94 0.56 38.10 9.03
CA GLU A 94 0.93 39.49 9.20
C GLU A 94 -0.07 40.47 8.55
N GLY A 95 -0.06 41.73 9.00
CA GLY A 95 -0.81 42.81 8.34
C GLY A 95 -2.32 42.80 8.57
N VAL A 96 -2.82 41.96 9.48
CA VAL A 96 -4.26 41.88 9.82
C VAL A 96 -4.74 43.22 10.41
N ARG A 97 -5.77 43.81 9.78
CA ARG A 97 -6.40 45.07 10.23
C ARG A 97 -7.88 44.88 10.49
N CYS A 98 -8.42 45.69 11.41
CA CYS A 98 -9.85 45.70 11.67
C CYS A 98 -10.63 46.28 10.48
N ILE A 99 -11.65 45.57 10.01
CA ILE A 99 -12.50 46.04 8.91
C ILE A 99 -13.35 47.27 9.27
N LYS A 100 -13.70 47.44 10.56
CA LYS A 100 -14.58 48.53 11.02
C LYS A 100 -13.82 49.83 11.31
N CYS A 101 -12.67 49.75 11.97
CA CYS A 101 -11.95 50.94 12.46
C CYS A 101 -10.53 51.06 11.91
N SER A 102 -10.14 50.18 10.98
CA SER A 102 -8.82 50.17 10.31
C SER A 102 -7.60 50.06 11.24
N SER A 103 -7.83 49.78 12.52
CA SER A 103 -6.80 49.59 13.54
C SER A 103 -5.90 48.40 13.18
N SER A 104 -4.59 48.59 13.29
CA SER A 104 -3.59 47.52 13.23
C SER A 104 -3.45 46.75 14.54
N LYS A 105 -4.08 47.21 15.63
CA LYS A 105 -4.12 46.50 16.91
C LYS A 105 -5.15 45.37 16.88
N MET A 106 -4.73 44.23 16.35
CA MET A 106 -5.49 42.98 16.27
C MET A 106 -4.76 41.94 17.12
N LYS A 107 -5.43 41.34 18.09
CA LYS A 107 -4.87 40.31 18.98
C LYS A 107 -5.34 38.93 18.53
N CYS A 108 -4.42 37.98 18.34
CA CYS A 108 -4.80 36.58 18.13
C CYS A 108 -5.42 36.02 19.43
N ILE A 109 -6.66 35.54 19.35
CA ILE A 109 -7.44 35.02 20.48
C ILE A 109 -7.67 33.51 20.40
N SER A 110 -7.55 32.89 19.23
CA SER A 110 -7.55 31.44 19.10
C SER A 110 -6.70 30.97 17.92
N ARG A 111 -6.23 29.73 18.05
CA ARG A 111 -5.52 28.95 17.03
C ARG A 111 -6.18 27.58 17.00
N ASP A 112 -6.96 27.33 15.95
CA ASP A 112 -7.80 26.15 15.86
C ASP A 112 -7.48 25.34 14.60
N LEU A 113 -7.43 24.01 14.74
CA LEU A 113 -7.33 23.09 13.61
C LEU A 113 -8.72 22.94 12.99
N MET A 114 -8.82 23.16 11.68
CA MET A 114 -10.05 23.03 10.92
C MET A 114 -9.82 22.14 9.70
N ASN A 115 -10.72 21.17 9.50
CA ASN A 115 -10.70 20.27 8.35
C ASN A 115 -11.75 20.73 7.33
N TYR A 116 -11.37 21.66 6.44
CA TYR A 116 -12.30 22.27 5.48
C TYR A 116 -12.50 21.43 4.20
N SER A 117 -11.46 20.68 3.84
CA SER A 117 -11.45 19.66 2.79
C SER A 117 -11.00 18.37 3.43
N LYS A 118 -11.75 17.27 3.23
CA LYS A 118 -11.67 15.97 3.94
C LYS A 118 -10.27 15.38 4.18
N ASP A 119 -9.22 15.92 3.58
CA ASP A 119 -7.86 15.39 3.60
C ASP A 119 -6.80 16.38 4.13
N LYS A 120 -7.17 17.56 4.65
CA LYS A 120 -6.20 18.54 5.16
C LYS A 120 -6.68 19.27 6.41
N ASP A 121 -5.96 19.04 7.51
CA ASP A 121 -6.08 19.85 8.72
C ASP A 121 -5.30 21.14 8.50
N GLU A 122 -5.98 22.28 8.45
CA GLU A 122 -5.37 23.61 8.31
C GLU A 122 -5.62 24.44 9.57
N ILE A 123 -4.68 25.33 9.90
CA ILE A 123 -4.80 26.16 11.08
C ILE A 123 -5.53 27.45 10.72
N VAL A 124 -6.53 27.77 11.53
CA VAL A 124 -7.26 29.04 11.49
C VAL A 124 -6.87 29.86 12.71
N PHE A 125 -6.43 31.09 12.44
CA PHE A 125 -6.12 32.10 13.44
C PHE A 125 -7.29 33.06 13.55
N MET A 126 -7.91 33.15 14.72
CA MET A 126 -8.94 34.14 14.99
C MET A 126 -8.34 35.36 15.69
N PHE A 127 -8.47 36.52 15.06
CA PHE A 127 -8.04 37.80 15.61
C PHE A 127 -9.22 38.61 16.11
N GLN A 128 -9.02 39.33 17.22
CA GLN A 128 -9.98 40.28 17.77
C GLN A 128 -9.38 41.68 17.82
N CYS A 129 -10.13 42.66 17.33
CA CYS A 129 -9.75 44.06 17.44
C CYS A 129 -9.86 44.54 18.88
N GLU A 130 -8.79 45.11 19.43
CA GLU A 130 -8.78 45.64 20.80
C GLU A 130 -9.70 46.85 20.99
N LYS A 131 -9.97 47.61 19.92
CA LYS A 131 -10.77 48.85 20.00
C LYS A 131 -12.28 48.62 19.91
N CYS A 132 -12.73 47.65 19.11
CA CYS A 132 -14.15 47.48 18.80
C CYS A 132 -14.63 46.02 18.88
N SER A 133 -13.77 45.12 19.33
CA SER A 133 -14.05 43.70 19.56
C SER A 133 -14.51 42.90 18.32
N LYS A 134 -14.49 43.51 17.12
CA LYS A 134 -14.75 42.82 15.85
C LYS A 134 -13.67 41.79 15.58
N ARG A 135 -14.09 40.63 15.09
CA ARG A 135 -13.24 39.46 14.86
C ARG A 135 -13.07 39.20 13.36
N ARG A 136 -11.93 38.64 13.00
CA ARG A 136 -11.62 38.13 11.66
C ARG A 136 -10.82 36.85 11.83
N ALA A 137 -11.00 35.90 10.93
CA ALA A 137 -10.30 34.63 10.96
C ALA A 137 -9.50 34.46 9.68
N TYR A 138 -8.29 33.91 9.77
CA TYR A 138 -7.40 33.73 8.63
C TYR A 138 -6.81 32.32 8.65
N TRP A 139 -6.68 31.73 7.48
CA TRP A 139 -5.89 30.52 7.27
C TRP A 139 -4.40 30.85 7.40
N GLU A 140 -3.59 29.82 7.67
CA GLU A 140 -2.12 29.91 7.72
C GLU A 140 -1.49 30.51 6.44
N ASN A 141 -2.13 30.32 5.28
CA ASN A 141 -1.69 30.91 4.01
C ASN A 141 -2.02 32.42 3.86
N GLY A 142 -2.58 33.05 4.90
CA GLY A 142 -2.97 34.47 4.91
C GLY A 142 -4.31 34.77 4.22
N LYS A 143 -4.99 33.77 3.65
CA LYS A 143 -6.35 33.94 3.10
C LYS A 143 -7.35 34.08 4.24
N GLU A 144 -8.29 35.01 4.11
CA GLU A 144 -9.37 35.16 5.09
C GLU A 144 -10.29 33.93 5.08
N TRP A 145 -10.67 33.48 6.27
CA TRP A 145 -11.64 32.42 6.46
C TRP A 145 -13.05 32.98 6.23
N GLU A 146 -13.80 32.30 5.38
CA GLU A 146 -15.19 32.61 5.07
C GLU A 146 -16.06 31.40 5.41
N ALA A 147 -17.17 31.65 6.10
CA ALA A 147 -18.16 30.61 6.37
C ALA A 147 -18.77 30.12 5.05
N LYS A 148 -18.94 28.80 4.91
CA LYS A 148 -19.65 28.26 3.74
C LYS A 148 -21.08 28.80 3.74
N PRO A 149 -21.57 29.31 2.59
CA PRO A 149 -22.94 29.77 2.50
C PRO A 149 -23.90 28.59 2.69
N ILE A 150 -24.92 28.79 3.51
CA ILE A 150 -26.00 27.83 3.67
C ILE A 150 -27.02 28.13 2.58
N LEU A 151 -27.31 27.13 1.75
CA LEU A 151 -28.20 27.29 0.60
C LEU A 151 -29.61 26.85 0.95
N CYS A 152 -30.60 27.58 0.44
CA CYS A 152 -32.01 27.24 0.61
C CYS A 152 -32.32 25.90 -0.06
N PRO A 153 -32.97 24.95 0.62
CA PRO A 153 -33.33 23.67 0.02
C PRO A 153 -34.37 23.80 -1.10
N LYS A 154 -35.13 24.89 -1.15
CA LYS A 154 -36.18 25.12 -2.16
C LYS A 154 -35.68 25.79 -3.43
N CYS A 155 -34.86 26.84 -3.31
CA CYS A 155 -34.43 27.68 -4.45
C CYS A 155 -32.92 27.79 -4.60
N SER A 156 -32.13 27.17 -3.71
CA SER A 156 -30.66 27.25 -3.69
C SER A 156 -30.07 28.65 -3.51
N ALA A 157 -30.89 29.65 -3.16
CA ALA A 157 -30.43 30.97 -2.77
C ALA A 157 -29.74 30.95 -1.40
N HIS A 158 -28.92 31.96 -1.11
CA HIS A 158 -28.24 32.10 0.17
C HIS A 158 -29.26 32.35 1.30
N LEU A 159 -29.18 31.58 2.39
CA LEU A 159 -29.96 31.82 3.60
C LEU A 159 -29.28 32.88 4.46
N GLN A 160 -30.06 33.84 4.96
CA GLN A 160 -29.63 34.70 6.07
C GLN A 160 -29.80 33.94 7.38
N SER A 161 -28.86 34.11 8.31
CA SER A 161 -28.94 33.50 9.64
C SER A 161 -28.90 34.55 10.75
N GLU A 162 -29.79 34.38 11.72
CA GLU A 162 -29.75 35.09 13.00
C GLU A 162 -29.61 34.07 14.12
N HIS A 163 -28.84 34.40 15.16
CA HIS A 163 -28.63 33.51 16.30
C HIS A 163 -28.97 34.21 17.60
N GLN A 164 -29.64 33.48 18.49
CA GLN A 164 -29.95 33.93 19.85
C GLN A 164 -29.49 32.88 20.84
N ARG A 165 -28.71 33.31 21.85
CA ARG A 165 -28.29 32.45 22.94
C ARG A 165 -29.28 32.56 24.10
N LYS A 166 -29.88 31.44 24.49
CA LYS A 166 -30.79 31.29 25.63
C LYS A 166 -30.19 30.27 26.61
N GLY A 167 -29.30 30.74 27.49
CA GLY A 167 -28.59 29.88 28.46
C GLY A 167 -27.70 28.85 27.77
N ASN A 168 -28.06 27.57 27.91
CA ASN A 168 -27.38 26.43 27.28
C ASN A 168 -27.88 26.13 25.87
N PHE A 169 -28.84 26.88 25.32
CA PHE A 169 -29.30 26.67 23.95
C PHE A 169 -28.85 27.82 23.06
N ILE A 170 -28.40 27.50 21.85
CA ILE A 170 -28.22 28.47 20.76
C ILE A 170 -29.29 28.17 19.72
N GLU A 171 -30.23 29.08 19.56
CA GLU A 171 -31.26 29.01 18.51
C GLU A 171 -30.76 29.81 17.31
N THR A 172 -30.65 29.16 16.15
CA THR A 172 -30.26 29.77 14.89
C THR A 172 -31.43 29.71 13.93
N ILE A 173 -31.88 30.87 13.47
CA ILE A 173 -32.99 31.00 12.52
C ILE A 173 -32.41 31.32 11.15
N TYR A 174 -32.68 30.45 10.18
CA TYR A 174 -32.33 30.64 8.78
C TYR A 174 -33.54 31.14 8.00
N THR A 175 -33.38 32.22 7.26
CA THR A 175 -34.44 32.82 6.44
C THR A 175 -33.96 33.00 5.01
N CYS A 176 -34.75 32.55 4.05
CA CYS A 176 -34.52 32.84 2.64
C CYS A 176 -35.20 34.17 2.29
N LEU A 177 -34.50 35.05 1.57
CA LEU A 177 -35.09 36.29 1.06
C LEU A 177 -35.77 36.12 -0.30
N ASP A 178 -35.43 35.05 -1.02
CA ASP A 178 -35.91 34.79 -2.39
C ASP A 178 -37.15 33.89 -2.40
N CYS A 179 -37.48 33.26 -1.26
CA CYS A 179 -38.71 32.48 -1.08
C CYS A 179 -39.13 32.46 0.39
N ASP A 180 -40.34 31.98 0.68
CA ASP A 180 -40.91 31.96 2.03
C ASP A 180 -40.35 30.83 2.92
N TYR A 181 -39.09 30.42 2.70
CA TYR A 181 -38.44 29.40 3.51
C TYR A 181 -37.84 30.01 4.78
N SER A 182 -38.24 29.50 5.93
CA SER A 182 -37.61 29.77 7.22
C SER A 182 -37.49 28.49 8.03
N GLU A 183 -36.36 28.32 8.70
CA GLU A 183 -36.08 27.17 9.57
C GLU A 183 -35.37 27.63 10.84
N ALA A 184 -35.69 27.02 11.98
CA ALA A 184 -35.01 27.29 13.23
C ALA A 184 -34.35 25.99 13.72
N GLU A 185 -33.05 26.06 13.98
CA GLU A 185 -32.27 24.99 14.58
C GLU A 185 -31.87 25.37 16.00
N SER A 186 -31.99 24.45 16.95
CA SER A 186 -31.51 24.64 18.31
C SER A 186 -30.31 23.73 18.58
N MET A 187 -29.18 24.33 18.93
CA MET A 187 -28.01 23.63 19.42
C MET A 187 -28.03 23.61 20.95
N ASP A 188 -28.11 22.42 21.53
CA ASP A 188 -27.97 22.21 22.97
C ASP A 188 -26.48 22.15 23.34
N LEU A 189 -26.06 23.05 24.23
CA LEU A 189 -24.71 23.13 24.79
C LEU A 189 -24.59 22.36 26.11
N THR A 190 -25.66 21.71 26.57
CA THR A 190 -25.61 20.85 27.75
C THR A 190 -24.72 19.66 27.42
N ARG A 191 -23.65 19.50 28.19
CA ARG A 191 -22.73 18.37 28.04
C ARG A 191 -23.53 17.09 28.27
N LYS A 192 -23.69 16.27 27.22
CA LYS A 192 -24.23 14.92 27.39
C LYS A 192 -23.20 14.12 28.17
N GLU A 193 -23.59 13.64 29.36
CA GLU A 193 -22.84 12.68 30.18
C GLU A 193 -22.66 11.30 29.48
N GLU A 194 -23.04 11.15 28.21
CA GLU A 194 -22.75 9.97 27.39
C GLU A 194 -21.23 9.71 27.28
N GLU A 195 -20.39 10.75 27.35
CA GLU A 195 -18.92 10.60 27.40
C GLU A 195 -18.41 9.98 28.72
N ASP A 196 -19.21 10.02 29.79
CA ASP A 196 -18.87 9.56 31.14
C ASP A 196 -19.64 8.29 31.56
N MET A 197 -20.38 7.65 30.66
CA MET A 197 -20.86 6.28 30.91
C MET A 197 -19.66 5.34 30.90
N VAL A 198 -19.06 5.15 32.07
CA VAL A 198 -18.17 4.03 32.35
C VAL A 198 -18.96 2.77 31.95
N ASP A 199 -18.56 2.12 30.85
CA ASP A 199 -19.12 0.82 30.50
C ASP A 199 -18.86 -0.10 31.71
N VAL A 200 -19.92 -0.36 32.47
CA VAL A 200 -19.88 -1.16 33.70
C VAL A 200 -19.29 -2.54 33.42
N ASN A 201 -19.38 -3.00 32.17
CA ASN A 201 -18.85 -4.27 31.71
C ASN A 201 -17.54 -4.15 30.93
N PHE A 202 -16.88 -2.98 30.88
CA PHE A 202 -15.67 -2.77 30.07
C PHE A 202 -14.61 -3.83 30.35
N GLU A 203 -14.24 -4.04 31.62
CA GLU A 203 -13.22 -5.02 32.00
C GLU A 203 -13.63 -6.47 31.70
N ALA A 204 -14.92 -6.80 31.83
CA ALA A 204 -15.44 -8.12 31.50
C ALA A 204 -15.40 -8.36 29.98
N ASN A 205 -15.84 -7.36 29.21
CA ASN A 205 -15.80 -7.36 27.75
C ASN A 205 -14.37 -7.37 27.22
N ARG A 206 -13.47 -6.62 27.84
CA ARG A 206 -12.05 -6.58 27.49
C ARG A 206 -11.41 -7.94 27.66
N LYS A 207 -11.66 -8.64 28.77
CA LYS A 207 -11.19 -10.03 28.95
C LYS A 207 -11.82 -11.00 27.96
N LYS A 208 -13.06 -10.76 27.54
CA LYS A 208 -13.75 -11.60 26.54
C LYS A 208 -13.20 -11.36 25.14
N TYR A 209 -12.96 -10.12 24.72
CA TYR A 209 -12.71 -9.75 23.34
C TYR A 209 -11.26 -9.37 23.02
N CYS A 210 -10.54 -8.74 23.93
CA CYS A 210 -9.13 -8.42 23.71
C CYS A 210 -8.27 -9.62 24.12
N LEU A 211 -7.48 -10.15 23.18
CA LEU A 211 -6.62 -11.30 23.48
C LEU A 211 -5.55 -10.94 24.50
N SER A 212 -5.24 -11.93 25.35
CA SER A 212 -4.05 -11.90 26.18
C SER A 212 -2.79 -11.95 25.32
N SER A 213 -1.65 -11.56 25.88
CA SER A 213 -0.36 -11.69 25.17
C SER A 213 -0.07 -13.13 24.75
N GLU A 214 -0.42 -14.11 25.57
CA GLU A 214 -0.20 -15.53 25.27
C GLU A 214 -1.07 -16.01 24.10
N ASP A 215 -2.36 -15.69 24.15
CA ASP A 215 -3.31 -16.10 23.09
C ASP A 215 -3.03 -15.37 21.77
N GLY A 216 -2.65 -14.09 21.83
CA GLY A 216 -2.29 -13.30 20.66
C GLY A 216 -1.02 -13.80 19.96
N VAL A 217 0.01 -14.17 20.73
CA VAL A 217 1.23 -14.78 20.18
C VAL A 217 0.91 -16.13 19.53
N ARG A 218 0.06 -16.95 20.18
CA ARG A 218 -0.37 -18.24 19.62
C ARG A 218 -1.10 -18.05 18.28
N TYR A 219 -2.07 -17.14 18.23
CA TYR A 219 -2.80 -16.80 17.01
C TYR A 219 -1.84 -16.35 15.89
N SER A 220 -0.90 -15.46 16.21
CA SER A 220 0.08 -14.95 15.24
C SER A 220 0.92 -16.08 14.63
N ALA A 221 1.35 -17.03 15.45
CA ALA A 221 2.06 -18.22 15.01
C ALA A 221 1.18 -19.11 14.09
N GLU A 222 -0.06 -19.38 14.47
CA GLU A 222 -1.01 -20.17 13.69
C GLU A 222 -1.26 -19.56 12.30
N VAL A 223 -1.51 -18.25 12.23
CA VAL A 223 -1.68 -17.52 10.97
C VAL A 223 -0.40 -17.56 10.13
N GLY A 224 0.77 -17.43 10.78
CA GLY A 224 2.07 -17.58 10.12
C GLY A 224 2.24 -18.96 9.47
N HIS A 225 1.91 -20.03 10.19
CA HIS A 225 1.94 -21.40 9.67
C HIS A 225 0.95 -21.60 8.51
N MET A 226 -0.26 -21.06 8.63
CA MET A 226 -1.27 -21.16 7.58
C MET A 226 -0.82 -20.46 6.29
N LYS A 227 -0.22 -19.27 6.41
CA LYS A 227 0.36 -18.53 5.27
C LYS A 227 1.48 -19.35 4.61
N ALA A 228 2.40 -19.92 5.39
CA ALA A 228 3.48 -20.76 4.85
C ALA A 228 2.95 -22.01 4.12
N ILE A 229 1.92 -22.68 4.65
CA ILE A 229 1.29 -23.83 3.99
C ILE A 229 0.61 -23.41 2.69
N LYS A 230 -0.05 -22.25 2.67
CA LYS A 230 -0.67 -21.69 1.47
C LYS A 230 0.39 -21.45 0.38
N ASP A 231 1.50 -20.81 0.72
CA ASP A 231 2.58 -20.52 -0.21
C ASP A 231 3.17 -21.82 -0.80
N LEU A 232 3.46 -22.81 0.04
CA LEU A 232 3.91 -24.14 -0.42
C LEU A 232 2.90 -24.84 -1.34
N THR A 233 1.61 -24.69 -1.04
CA THR A 233 0.53 -25.28 -1.84
C THR A 233 0.42 -24.60 -3.21
N ASP A 234 0.54 -23.28 -3.24
CA ASP A 234 0.46 -22.49 -4.46
C ASP A 234 1.70 -22.73 -5.34
N ASP A 235 2.90 -22.83 -4.75
CA ASP A 235 4.12 -23.27 -5.44
C ASP A 235 3.97 -24.68 -6.03
N ALA A 236 3.40 -25.62 -5.28
CA ALA A 236 3.16 -26.98 -5.75
C ALA A 236 2.15 -27.01 -6.91
N LYS A 237 1.10 -26.17 -6.87
CA LYS A 237 0.15 -26.00 -7.98
C LYS A 237 0.81 -25.36 -9.20
N GLU A 238 1.68 -24.36 -9.02
CA GLU A 238 2.44 -23.75 -10.12
C GLU A 238 3.32 -24.81 -10.82
N ARG A 239 4.04 -25.62 -10.04
CA ARG A 239 4.88 -26.71 -10.57
C ARG A 239 4.08 -27.78 -11.30
N LYS A 240 2.93 -28.18 -10.77
CA LYS A 240 2.03 -29.16 -11.41
C LYS A 240 1.41 -28.62 -12.70
N SER A 241 1.00 -27.35 -12.73
CA SER A 241 0.42 -26.75 -13.94
C SER A 241 1.46 -26.47 -15.02
N ASN A 242 2.71 -26.22 -14.63
CA ASN A 242 3.83 -25.92 -15.53
C ASN A 242 4.84 -27.06 -15.67
N THR A 243 4.42 -28.33 -15.61
CA THR A 243 5.34 -29.50 -15.68
C THR A 243 6.32 -29.40 -16.85
N LYS A 244 5.83 -29.07 -18.05
CA LYS A 244 6.66 -28.94 -19.26
C LYS A 244 7.73 -27.84 -19.15
N LEU A 245 7.48 -26.79 -18.37
CA LEU A 245 8.43 -25.71 -18.13
C LEU A 245 9.53 -26.19 -17.18
N TYR A 246 9.14 -26.82 -16.07
CA TYR A 246 10.06 -27.35 -15.08
C TYR A 246 10.93 -28.50 -15.64
N ASP A 247 10.37 -29.34 -16.52
CA ASP A 247 11.13 -30.33 -17.28
C ASP A 247 12.16 -29.71 -18.24
N GLU A 248 11.93 -28.49 -18.74
CA GLU A 248 12.91 -27.78 -19.56
C GLU A 248 13.94 -27.05 -18.70
N ILE A 249 13.57 -26.59 -17.49
CA ILE A 249 14.52 -26.04 -16.51
C ILE A 249 15.50 -27.12 -16.06
N SER A 250 15.03 -28.34 -15.78
CA SER A 250 15.92 -29.45 -15.37
C SER A 250 16.93 -29.86 -16.45
N LYS A 251 16.63 -29.57 -17.73
CA LYS A 251 17.56 -29.78 -18.85
C LYS A 251 18.61 -28.67 -18.98
N ILE A 252 18.44 -27.54 -18.31
CA ILE A 252 19.42 -26.45 -18.33
C ILE A 252 20.61 -26.85 -17.45
N LYS A 253 21.76 -27.09 -18.10
CA LYS A 253 23.01 -27.35 -17.38
C LYS A 253 23.50 -26.06 -16.74
N LYS A 254 23.66 -26.09 -15.41
CA LYS A 254 24.30 -25.01 -14.66
C LYS A 254 25.80 -25.21 -14.73
N LEU A 255 26.47 -24.42 -15.57
CA LEU A 255 27.91 -24.51 -15.77
C LEU A 255 28.61 -23.46 -14.93
N THR A 256 29.71 -23.84 -14.31
CA THR A 256 30.72 -22.92 -13.77
C THR A 256 31.50 -22.24 -14.90
N ILE A 257 32.28 -21.20 -14.59
CA ILE A 257 33.12 -20.50 -15.58
C ILE A 257 34.14 -21.46 -16.24
N VAL A 258 34.69 -22.39 -15.48
CA VAL A 258 35.66 -23.39 -15.97
C VAL A 258 35.00 -24.36 -16.96
N GLU A 259 33.80 -24.84 -16.63
CA GLU A 259 33.04 -25.73 -17.51
C GLU A 259 32.54 -24.99 -18.76
N LEU A 260 32.18 -23.71 -18.62
CA LEU A 260 31.82 -22.84 -19.75
C LEU A 260 32.99 -22.71 -20.73
N GLN A 261 34.21 -22.45 -20.23
CA GLN A 261 35.41 -22.36 -21.06
C GLN A 261 35.69 -23.68 -21.78
N SER A 262 35.59 -24.79 -21.05
CA SER A 262 35.79 -26.14 -21.59
C SER A 262 34.76 -26.51 -22.66
N LEU A 263 33.55 -25.96 -22.60
CA LEU A 263 32.51 -26.15 -23.61
C LEU A 263 32.72 -25.26 -24.86
N LEU A 264 33.17 -24.02 -24.67
CA LEU A 264 33.32 -23.05 -25.75
C LEU A 264 34.60 -23.25 -26.58
N ASN A 265 35.74 -23.56 -25.96
CA ASN A 265 37.02 -23.67 -26.67
C ASN A 265 36.96 -24.64 -27.87
N PRO A 266 36.49 -25.90 -27.73
CA PRO A 266 36.45 -26.84 -28.86
C PRO A 266 35.46 -26.43 -29.96
N ALA A 267 34.44 -25.66 -29.61
CA ALA A 267 33.45 -25.16 -30.58
C ALA A 267 34.01 -23.97 -31.37
N LEU A 268 34.77 -23.09 -30.71
CA LEU A 268 35.39 -21.90 -31.29
C LEU A 268 36.58 -22.27 -32.19
N GLU A 269 37.45 -23.17 -31.74
CA GLU A 269 38.62 -23.62 -32.51
C GLU A 269 38.21 -24.22 -33.86
N LYS A 270 37.12 -25.01 -33.89
CA LYS A 270 36.56 -25.58 -35.13
C LYS A 270 36.04 -24.53 -36.12
N ALA A 271 35.80 -23.30 -35.67
CA ALA A 271 35.30 -22.19 -36.47
C ALA A 271 36.39 -21.13 -36.77
N ASP A 272 37.66 -21.49 -36.52
CA ASP A 272 38.86 -20.65 -36.67
C ASP A 272 38.91 -19.44 -35.72
N PHE A 273 38.23 -19.55 -34.57
CA PHE A 273 38.34 -18.60 -33.46
C PHE A 273 39.27 -19.16 -32.38
N THR A 274 40.31 -18.41 -32.01
CA THR A 274 41.30 -18.85 -31.02
C THR A 274 41.48 -17.84 -29.90
N SER A 275 42.26 -18.22 -28.89
CA SER A 275 42.69 -17.31 -27.82
C SER A 275 41.52 -16.72 -27.04
N LEU A 276 40.52 -17.55 -26.68
CA LEU A 276 39.42 -17.11 -25.82
C LEU A 276 39.93 -16.81 -24.42
N GLU A 277 39.86 -15.54 -24.05
CA GLU A 277 40.21 -15.03 -22.73
C GLU A 277 38.98 -14.43 -22.06
N PHE A 278 38.85 -14.69 -20.77
CA PHE A 278 37.81 -14.11 -19.93
C PHE A 278 38.43 -13.09 -18.98
N GLU A 279 37.78 -11.93 -18.86
CA GLU A 279 38.16 -10.92 -17.88
C GLU A 279 37.59 -11.26 -16.50
N LYS A 280 37.80 -10.37 -15.52
CA LYS A 280 37.27 -10.55 -14.17
C LYS A 280 35.73 -10.56 -14.19
N PRO A 281 35.08 -11.53 -13.51
CA PRO A 281 33.62 -11.57 -13.44
C PRO A 281 33.07 -10.43 -12.59
N GLU A 282 32.00 -9.80 -13.05
CA GLU A 282 31.17 -8.89 -12.25
C GLU A 282 30.04 -9.70 -11.61
N ILE A 283 30.08 -9.81 -10.27
CA ILE A 283 29.09 -10.57 -9.50
C ILE A 283 28.11 -9.57 -8.88
N GLN A 284 26.88 -9.57 -9.37
CA GLN A 284 25.76 -8.83 -8.78
C GLN A 284 24.60 -9.80 -8.52
N LYS A 285 23.40 -9.51 -9.01
CA LYS A 285 22.28 -10.47 -9.07
C LYS A 285 22.58 -11.64 -10.03
N ASP A 286 23.30 -11.35 -11.11
CA ASP A 286 23.80 -12.31 -12.08
C ASP A 286 25.31 -12.19 -12.21
N VAL A 287 25.93 -13.19 -12.85
CA VAL A 287 27.36 -13.15 -13.17
C VAL A 287 27.52 -12.63 -14.60
N ILE A 288 28.22 -11.51 -14.76
CA ILE A 288 28.59 -10.97 -16.07
C ILE A 288 30.07 -11.24 -16.31
N LEU A 289 30.39 -11.81 -17.46
CA LEU A 289 31.74 -12.18 -17.85
C LEU A 289 32.07 -11.60 -19.22
N SER A 290 32.99 -10.64 -19.24
CA SER A 290 33.55 -10.09 -20.48
C SER A 290 34.54 -11.08 -21.10
N PHE A 291 34.56 -11.13 -22.43
CA PHE A 291 35.48 -12.00 -23.17
C PHE A 291 36.15 -11.27 -24.32
N SER A 292 37.32 -11.78 -24.71
CA SER A 292 38.05 -11.41 -25.92
C SER A 292 38.56 -12.66 -26.63
N LEU A 293 38.54 -12.67 -27.97
CA LEU A 293 39.06 -13.76 -28.80
C LEU A 293 39.55 -13.25 -30.16
N GLN A 294 40.31 -14.07 -30.86
CA GLN A 294 40.90 -13.77 -32.17
C GLN A 294 40.20 -14.54 -33.30
N ASP A 295 39.94 -13.86 -34.41
CA ASP A 295 39.46 -14.47 -35.66
C ASP A 295 40.66 -14.74 -36.59
N ASN A 296 41.06 -16.00 -36.70
CA ASN A 296 42.22 -16.40 -37.51
C ASN A 296 41.86 -16.68 -38.97
N LYS A 297 40.58 -16.54 -39.35
CA LYS A 297 40.15 -16.82 -40.71
C LYS A 297 40.52 -15.67 -41.65
N ILE A 298 41.49 -15.92 -42.51
CA ILE A 298 41.96 -14.95 -43.51
C ILE A 298 40.83 -14.61 -44.50
N GLY A 299 40.60 -13.32 -44.72
CA GLY A 299 39.63 -12.82 -45.70
C GLY A 299 38.16 -12.82 -45.25
N ARG A 300 37.87 -13.15 -43.99
CA ARG A 300 36.52 -13.06 -43.42
C ARG A 300 36.12 -11.61 -43.18
N GLU A 301 34.99 -11.19 -43.71
CA GLU A 301 34.45 -9.85 -43.45
C GLU A 301 34.01 -9.68 -41.99
N LYS A 302 34.13 -8.46 -41.45
CA LYS A 302 33.82 -8.13 -40.05
C LYS A 302 32.40 -8.55 -39.65
N LEU A 303 31.42 -8.26 -40.50
CA LEU A 303 30.01 -8.58 -40.23
C LEU A 303 29.76 -10.08 -40.20
N VAL A 304 30.37 -10.82 -41.13
CA VAL A 304 30.27 -12.28 -41.20
C VAL A 304 30.89 -12.92 -39.96
N SER A 305 32.04 -12.41 -39.51
CA SER A 305 32.70 -12.86 -38.29
C SER A 305 31.81 -12.75 -37.04
N ILE A 306 31.19 -11.58 -36.84
CA ILE A 306 30.26 -11.35 -35.73
C ILE A 306 29.07 -12.31 -35.82
N GLN A 307 28.48 -12.48 -37.01
CA GLN A 307 27.33 -13.35 -37.21
C GLN A 307 27.65 -14.83 -36.95
N ASP A 308 28.76 -15.32 -37.50
CA ASP A 308 29.25 -16.69 -37.30
C ASP A 308 29.45 -16.99 -35.81
N PHE A 309 30.17 -16.10 -35.12
CA PHE A 309 30.43 -16.22 -33.69
C PHE A 309 29.13 -16.20 -32.87
N GLN A 310 28.26 -15.22 -33.10
CA GLN A 310 26.99 -15.11 -32.37
C GLN A 310 26.12 -16.36 -32.58
N MET A 311 26.05 -16.88 -33.80
CA MET A 311 25.27 -18.08 -34.10
C MET A 311 25.84 -19.31 -33.41
N LEU A 312 27.17 -19.46 -33.42
CA LEU A 312 27.88 -20.54 -32.76
C LEU A 312 27.65 -20.51 -31.24
N VAL A 313 27.92 -19.39 -30.58
CA VAL A 313 27.74 -19.25 -29.12
C VAL A 313 26.29 -19.47 -28.72
N LYS A 314 25.34 -18.89 -29.46
CA LYS A 314 23.91 -19.04 -29.18
C LYS A 314 23.44 -20.48 -29.33
N LYS A 315 24.03 -21.25 -30.26
CA LYS A 315 23.78 -22.69 -30.43
C LYS A 315 24.40 -23.50 -29.28
N THR A 316 25.68 -23.28 -29.00
CA THR A 316 26.44 -24.03 -27.98
C THR A 316 25.88 -23.82 -26.58
N LEU A 317 25.46 -22.60 -26.24
CA LEU A 317 24.93 -22.26 -24.92
C LEU A 317 23.41 -22.48 -24.77
N SER A 318 22.71 -22.93 -25.81
CA SER A 318 21.23 -22.99 -25.81
C SER A 318 20.59 -23.80 -24.67
N TYR A 319 21.28 -24.80 -24.12
CA TYR A 319 20.84 -25.62 -22.99
C TYR A 319 21.67 -25.42 -21.72
N THR A 320 22.33 -24.28 -21.59
CA THR A 320 23.10 -23.92 -20.38
C THR A 320 22.49 -22.69 -19.70
N ASN A 321 22.99 -22.35 -18.51
CA ASN A 321 22.59 -21.15 -17.78
C ASN A 321 23.30 -19.85 -18.24
N TRP A 322 24.03 -19.88 -19.36
CA TRP A 322 24.79 -18.75 -19.89
C TRP A 322 24.22 -18.23 -21.20
N ARG A 323 24.14 -16.91 -21.39
CA ARG A 323 23.72 -16.29 -22.67
C ARG A 323 24.61 -15.13 -23.06
N LEU A 324 24.81 -14.95 -24.36
CA LEU A 324 25.36 -13.72 -24.91
C LEU A 324 24.39 -12.56 -24.66
N MET A 325 24.91 -11.44 -24.17
CA MET A 325 24.10 -10.25 -23.93
C MET A 325 23.60 -9.63 -25.25
N SER A 326 22.54 -8.82 -25.17
CA SER A 326 21.88 -8.21 -26.34
C SER A 326 22.78 -7.27 -27.15
N GLU A 327 23.82 -6.72 -26.51
CA GLU A 327 24.86 -5.90 -27.16
C GLU A 327 25.70 -6.73 -28.15
N GLY A 328 25.67 -8.06 -28.03
CA GLY A 328 26.31 -8.97 -28.96
C GLY A 328 27.83 -9.00 -28.79
N ALA A 329 28.52 -8.96 -29.93
CA ALA A 329 29.98 -8.99 -30.01
C ALA A 329 30.43 -7.86 -30.94
N THR A 330 31.52 -7.20 -30.59
CA THR A 330 32.13 -6.13 -31.39
C THR A 330 33.40 -6.66 -32.04
N TYR A 331 33.69 -6.19 -33.26
CA TYR A 331 34.88 -6.61 -34.01
C TYR A 331 35.83 -5.44 -34.21
N LYS A 332 37.10 -5.60 -33.82
CA LYS A 332 38.15 -4.59 -34.02
C LYS A 332 39.49 -5.26 -34.33
N LEU A 333 40.04 -4.99 -35.52
CA LEU A 333 41.37 -5.45 -35.95
C LEU A 333 41.61 -6.97 -35.76
N GLY A 334 40.63 -7.82 -36.06
CA GLY A 334 40.77 -9.27 -35.89
C GLY A 334 40.35 -9.80 -34.52
N PHE A 335 40.04 -8.94 -33.55
CA PHE A 335 39.54 -9.34 -32.24
C PHE A 335 38.03 -9.18 -32.14
N LEU A 336 37.38 -10.16 -31.53
CA LEU A 336 36.01 -10.06 -31.05
C LEU A 336 35.98 -9.91 -29.55
N SER A 337 35.16 -8.99 -29.06
CA SER A 337 34.89 -8.82 -27.64
C SER A 337 33.40 -8.67 -27.36
N GLY A 338 32.97 -9.08 -26.17
CA GLY A 338 31.57 -9.01 -25.76
C GLY A 338 31.37 -9.48 -24.33
N ARG A 339 30.10 -9.68 -23.95
CA ARG A 339 29.72 -10.05 -22.58
C ARG A 339 28.77 -11.25 -22.55
N LEU A 340 29.05 -12.19 -21.66
CA LEU A 340 28.18 -13.31 -21.32
C LEU A 340 27.52 -13.07 -19.96
N ARG A 341 26.24 -13.42 -19.83
CA ARG A 341 25.48 -13.38 -18.58
C ARG A 341 25.13 -14.79 -18.14
N GLY A 342 25.56 -15.16 -16.93
CA GLY A 342 25.23 -16.40 -16.24
C GLY A 342 24.14 -16.15 -15.21
N VAL A 343 23.09 -16.97 -15.21
CA VAL A 343 21.96 -16.85 -14.28
C VAL A 343 21.82 -18.10 -13.41
N GLU A 344 21.42 -17.94 -12.15
CA GLU A 344 21.17 -19.07 -11.24
C GLU A 344 19.76 -19.07 -10.64
N GLY A 345 19.10 -17.91 -10.59
CA GLY A 345 17.76 -17.76 -10.02
C GLY A 345 16.68 -18.50 -10.79
N GLU A 346 15.69 -19.04 -10.06
CA GLU A 346 14.60 -19.84 -10.64
C GLU A 346 13.80 -19.07 -11.69
N GLU A 347 13.52 -17.79 -11.46
CA GLU A 347 12.78 -16.93 -12.41
C GLU A 347 13.52 -16.69 -13.73
N ASP A 348 14.84 -16.50 -13.68
CA ASP A 348 15.64 -16.31 -14.89
C ASP A 348 15.83 -17.63 -15.65
N LEU A 349 15.94 -18.77 -14.94
CA LEU A 349 15.89 -20.10 -15.55
C LEU A 349 14.51 -20.39 -16.20
N LYS A 350 13.40 -20.00 -15.57
CA LYS A 350 12.05 -20.05 -16.16
C LYS A 350 12.01 -19.25 -17.47
N ARG A 351 12.61 -18.07 -17.53
CA ARG A 351 12.69 -17.25 -18.76
C ARG A 351 13.49 -17.94 -19.87
N LEU A 352 14.64 -18.53 -19.54
CA LEU A 352 15.44 -19.30 -20.50
C LEU A 352 14.68 -20.51 -21.04
N ALA A 353 14.02 -21.28 -20.16
CA ALA A 353 13.22 -22.44 -20.54
C ALA A 353 12.03 -22.06 -21.44
N LYS A 354 11.31 -20.96 -21.13
CA LYS A 354 10.25 -20.41 -22.00
C LYS A 354 10.80 -20.05 -23.39
N GLY A 355 11.98 -19.44 -23.46
CA GLY A 355 12.66 -19.14 -24.73
C GLY A 355 12.97 -20.39 -25.54
N ASN A 356 13.51 -21.43 -24.90
CA ASN A 356 13.81 -22.71 -25.54
C ASN A 356 12.55 -23.41 -26.08
N LEU A 357 11.45 -23.39 -25.33
CA LEU A 357 10.15 -23.92 -25.77
C LEU A 357 9.59 -23.17 -26.98
N LYS A 358 9.70 -21.84 -27.02
CA LYS A 358 9.29 -21.03 -28.19
C LYS A 358 10.11 -21.38 -29.44
N ASN A 359 11.43 -21.48 -29.30
CA ASN A 359 12.32 -21.84 -30.41
C ASN A 359 12.06 -23.26 -30.94
N LYS A 360 11.73 -24.22 -30.06
CA LYS A 360 11.31 -25.58 -30.46
C LYS A 360 10.00 -25.58 -31.25
N LYS A 361 9.02 -24.74 -30.89
CA LYS A 361 7.75 -24.61 -31.62
C LYS A 361 7.93 -23.99 -33.02
N ILE A 362 8.78 -22.98 -33.15
CA ILE A 362 9.09 -22.33 -34.44
C ILE A 362 9.77 -23.32 -35.39
N LYS A 363 10.77 -24.09 -34.91
CA LYS A 363 11.44 -25.13 -35.71
C LYS A 363 10.52 -26.27 -36.14
N ARG A 364 9.47 -26.57 -35.37
CA ARG A 364 8.47 -27.60 -35.74
C ARG A 364 7.50 -27.09 -36.82
N ARG A 365 7.10 -25.81 -36.78
CA ARG A 365 6.24 -25.22 -37.82
C ARG A 365 6.96 -25.14 -39.17
N GLY A 366 8.20 -24.64 -39.20
CA GLY A 366 8.98 -24.56 -40.44
C GLY A 366 9.45 -25.90 -41.03
N LYS A 367 9.14 -27.04 -40.39
CA LYS A 367 9.42 -28.39 -40.92
C LYS A 367 8.19 -29.08 -41.50
N VAL A 368 7.00 -28.51 -41.33
CA VAL A 368 5.74 -29.03 -41.88
C VAL A 368 5.40 -28.35 -43.21
N ASP A 369 6.02 -27.20 -43.49
CA ASP A 369 5.80 -26.41 -44.71
C ASP A 369 6.91 -26.61 -45.78
N ASN A 370 7.61 -27.76 -45.79
CA ASN A 370 8.67 -28.07 -46.75
C ASN A 370 8.51 -29.45 -47.37
#